data_AF-A0A847HJJ0-F1
#
_entry.id   AF-A0A847HJJ0-F1
#
_cell.length_a   1.000
_cell.length_b   1.000
_cell.length_c   1.000
_cell.angle_alpha   90.00
_cell.angle_beta   90.00
_cell.angle_gamma   90.00
#
_symmetry.space_group_name_H-M   'P 1'
#
loop_
_entity.id
_entity.type
_entity.pdbx_description
1 polymer ?
#
loop_
_entity_poly.entity_id
_entity_poly.type
_entity_poly.pdbx_seq_one_letter_code
_entity_poly.pdbx_strand_id
1 'polypeptide(L)'
;MATELAMLFCHAGCEVKIALIDNGHEWISDSAIRQISGSAALTASHRPGWFFAPVAFDLAIAVAPASLTQQLLQARLTADPVLEFILQKSPTLWILQEPAHVPAETDDCDPRLIFRALPTQPQQFSTFYQKIFAECTAWLANHRKNGKKSFWLDYQIPEQLKTIANLRPSWLARFDHALQACGISRAESSGDADLLIDAYDGPQLDADNRLVFSEPELPSRTESKTSALHIIFVAPELNLELLTAGKNRLLVQRQNNSLHVADQHGIRVIPDVTGQCCYARFSSQLVNQLNCATPGRTHQT
;
A
#
# COMPACT_ATOMS: atom_id res chain seq x y z
N MET A 1 3.41 27.07 4.12
CA MET A 1 4.27 25.89 3.92
C MET A 1 3.48 24.73 3.30
N ALA A 2 2.42 24.21 3.93
CA ALA A 2 1.55 23.20 3.28
C ALA A 2 0.85 23.68 1.99
N THR A 3 0.60 24.99 1.88
CA THR A 3 0.05 25.64 0.68
C THR A 3 0.95 25.50 -0.55
N GLU A 4 2.27 25.40 -0.39
CA GLU A 4 3.20 25.21 -1.50
C GLU A 4 2.97 23.87 -2.19
N LEU A 5 2.84 22.79 -1.39
CA LEU A 5 2.55 21.46 -1.91
C LEU A 5 1.19 21.43 -2.63
N ALA A 6 0.16 22.03 -2.03
CA ALA A 6 -1.15 22.14 -2.67
C ALA A 6 -1.08 22.89 -4.02
N MET A 7 -0.33 23.99 -4.07
CA MET A 7 -0.11 24.72 -5.32
C MET A 7 0.62 23.86 -6.36
N LEU A 8 1.65 23.08 -6.00
CA LEU A 8 2.32 22.19 -6.95
C LEU A 8 1.34 21.24 -7.65
N PHE A 9 0.42 20.63 -6.88
CA PHE A 9 -0.63 19.78 -7.45
C PHE A 9 -1.63 20.55 -8.32
N CYS A 10 -2.08 21.73 -7.90
CA CYS A 10 -2.97 22.55 -8.72
C CYS A 10 -2.33 22.94 -10.06
N HIS A 11 -1.05 23.37 -10.06
CA HIS A 11 -0.32 23.72 -11.29
C HIS A 11 -0.08 22.51 -12.19
N ALA A 12 -0.02 21.30 -11.62
CA ALA A 12 0.05 20.05 -12.36
C ALA A 12 -1.32 19.59 -12.94
N GLY A 13 -2.38 20.38 -12.74
CA GLY A 13 -3.73 20.08 -13.23
C GLY A 13 -4.52 19.11 -12.35
N CYS A 14 -4.09 18.87 -11.10
CA CYS A 14 -4.86 18.08 -10.15
C CYS A 14 -5.99 18.92 -9.52
N GLU A 15 -7.15 18.30 -9.31
CA GLU A 15 -8.18 18.87 -8.44
C GLU A 15 -7.76 18.64 -6.99
N VAL A 16 -7.53 19.73 -6.25
CA VAL A 16 -7.10 19.67 -4.85
C VAL A 16 -8.27 20.08 -3.96
N LYS A 17 -8.61 19.24 -2.98
CA LYS A 17 -9.54 19.57 -1.89
C LYS A 17 -8.76 19.68 -0.59
N ILE A 18 -9.10 20.68 0.22
CA ILE A 18 -8.36 21.00 1.45
C ILE A 18 -9.27 20.73 2.64
N ALA A 19 -8.73 19.99 3.61
CA ALA A 19 -9.35 19.75 4.91
C ALA A 19 -8.42 20.28 6.01
N LEU A 20 -8.98 20.87 7.06
CA LEU A 20 -8.25 21.41 8.20
C LEU A 20 -8.58 20.58 9.44
N ILE A 21 -7.51 20.04 10.04
CA ILE A 21 -7.51 19.27 11.29
C ILE A 21 -6.76 20.06 12.37
N ASP A 22 -6.82 19.64 13.63
CA ASP A 22 -6.04 20.23 14.74
C ASP A 22 -6.15 21.76 14.86
N ASN A 23 -7.35 22.33 14.66
CA ASN A 23 -7.58 23.78 14.62
C ASN A 23 -6.79 24.54 13.53
N GLY A 24 -6.44 23.88 12.42
CA GLY A 24 -5.71 24.50 11.30
C GLY A 24 -6.37 25.77 10.73
N HIS A 25 -7.68 25.96 10.95
CA HIS A 25 -8.42 27.18 10.58
C HIS A 25 -7.94 28.46 11.29
N GLU A 26 -7.20 28.34 12.40
CA GLU A 26 -6.55 29.46 13.08
C GLU A 26 -5.28 29.93 12.35
N TRP A 27 -4.67 29.06 11.54
CA TRP A 27 -3.36 29.27 10.92
C TRP A 27 -3.42 29.62 9.44
N ILE A 28 -4.56 29.33 8.79
CA ILE A 28 -4.78 29.63 7.38
C ILE A 28 -6.18 30.20 7.15
N SER A 29 -6.27 31.26 6.35
CA SER A 29 -7.54 31.89 6.02
C SER A 29 -8.33 31.09 4.97
N ASP A 30 -9.66 31.07 5.10
CA ASP A 30 -10.55 30.44 4.11
C ASP A 30 -10.38 31.07 2.71
N SER A 31 -10.08 32.36 2.63
CA SER A 31 -9.81 33.04 1.35
C SER A 31 -8.59 32.46 0.63
N ALA A 32 -7.50 32.17 1.34
CA ALA A 32 -6.31 31.55 0.77
C ALA A 32 -6.61 30.12 0.30
N ILE A 33 -7.41 29.37 1.06
CA ILE A 33 -7.82 28.01 0.69
C ILE A 33 -8.66 28.02 -0.59
N ARG A 34 -9.64 28.92 -0.69
CA ARG A 34 -10.47 29.07 -1.88
C ARG A 34 -9.66 29.48 -3.10
N GLN A 35 -8.66 30.33 -2.92
CA GLN A 35 -7.78 30.74 -4.02
C GLN A 35 -6.96 29.56 -4.57
N ILE A 36 -6.53 28.62 -3.70
CA ILE A 36 -5.73 27.46 -4.11
C ILE A 36 -6.62 26.33 -4.67
N SER A 37 -7.68 25.96 -3.95
CA SER A 37 -8.49 24.76 -4.22
C SER A 37 -9.78 25.02 -5.02
N GLY A 38 -10.16 26.29 -5.19
CA GLY A 38 -11.44 26.68 -5.77
C GLY A 38 -12.66 26.29 -4.92
N SER A 39 -12.47 25.83 -3.68
CA SER A 39 -13.52 25.31 -2.80
C SER A 39 -13.28 25.74 -1.35
N ALA A 40 -14.33 25.73 -0.53
CA ALA A 40 -14.18 25.91 0.91
C ALA A 40 -13.51 24.68 1.55
N ALA A 41 -12.82 24.91 2.67
CA ALA A 41 -12.18 23.84 3.43
C ALA A 41 -13.20 22.94 4.12
N LEU A 42 -12.90 21.64 4.23
CA LEU A 42 -13.57 20.78 5.20
C LEU A 42 -12.97 21.05 6.58
N THR A 43 -13.83 21.31 7.56
CA THR A 43 -13.43 21.44 8.98
C THR A 43 -14.37 20.60 9.84
N ALA A 44 -14.07 20.44 11.13
CA ALA A 44 -14.97 19.75 12.05
C ALA A 44 -16.37 20.38 12.12
N SER A 45 -16.48 21.70 11.87
CA SER A 45 -17.73 22.47 11.94
C SER A 45 -18.35 22.81 10.58
N HIS A 46 -17.61 22.67 9.48
CA HIS A 46 -18.08 23.04 8.14
C HIS A 46 -17.84 21.94 7.11
N ARG A 47 -18.91 21.55 6.41
CA ARG A 47 -18.89 20.53 5.35
C ARG A 47 -19.13 21.18 3.97
N PRO A 48 -18.10 21.31 3.13
CA PRO A 48 -18.24 21.88 1.79
C PRO A 48 -18.94 20.92 0.82
N GLY A 49 -19.44 21.41 -0.31
CA GLY A 49 -20.23 20.59 -1.26
C GLY A 49 -19.53 19.31 -1.73
N TRP A 50 -18.20 19.32 -1.88
CA TRP A 50 -17.42 18.14 -2.26
C TRP A 50 -17.38 17.04 -1.18
N PHE A 51 -17.70 17.36 0.08
CA PHE A 51 -17.84 16.36 1.15
C PHE A 51 -18.94 15.34 0.84
N PHE A 52 -20.02 15.78 0.18
CA PHE A 52 -21.16 14.95 -0.16
C PHE A 52 -20.99 14.25 -1.52
N ALA A 53 -19.91 14.50 -2.25
CA ALA A 53 -19.66 13.86 -3.52
C ALA A 53 -19.40 12.36 -3.34
N PRO A 54 -19.96 11.49 -4.20
CA PRO A 54 -19.73 10.05 -4.11
C PRO A 54 -18.30 9.66 -4.45
N VAL A 55 -17.59 10.53 -5.17
CA VAL A 55 -16.23 10.30 -5.69
C VAL A 55 -15.23 10.09 -4.54
N ALA A 56 -14.37 9.07 -4.70
CA ALA A 56 -13.24 8.82 -3.83
C ALA A 56 -12.04 9.69 -4.24
N PHE A 57 -11.16 10.02 -3.30
CA PHE A 57 -9.90 10.70 -3.61
C PHE A 57 -8.90 9.69 -4.16
N ASP A 58 -8.14 10.09 -5.18
CA ASP A 58 -7.02 9.29 -5.67
C ASP A 58 -5.92 9.17 -4.60
N LEU A 59 -5.70 10.23 -3.82
CA LEU A 59 -4.64 10.37 -2.82
C LEU A 59 -5.01 11.40 -1.75
N ALA A 60 -4.60 11.17 -0.51
CA ALA A 60 -4.66 12.15 0.57
C ALA A 60 -3.28 12.37 1.19
N ILE A 61 -2.98 13.63 1.53
CA ILE A 61 -1.73 14.03 2.18
C ILE A 61 -2.06 14.91 3.40
N ALA A 62 -1.67 14.46 4.59
CA ALA A 62 -1.68 15.24 5.82
C ALA A 62 -0.30 15.88 6.02
N VAL A 63 -0.26 17.18 6.34
CA VAL A 63 0.99 17.93 6.54
C VAL A 63 1.02 18.52 7.94
N ALA A 64 2.07 18.17 8.68
CA ALA A 64 2.34 18.56 10.07
C ALA A 64 1.13 18.39 11.01
N PRO A 65 0.44 17.23 11.02
CA PRO A 65 -0.60 17.02 12.02
C PRO A 65 0.04 17.00 13.43
N ALA A 66 -0.54 17.76 14.35
CA ALA A 66 0.08 17.99 15.67
C ALA A 66 -0.13 16.81 16.62
N SER A 67 -1.24 16.08 16.46
CA SER A 67 -1.70 15.07 17.40
C SER A 67 -1.74 13.64 16.83
N LEU A 68 -1.35 13.46 15.57
CA LEU A 68 -1.68 12.26 14.79
C LEU A 68 -0.55 11.23 14.84
N THR A 69 -0.67 10.26 15.73
CA THR A 69 0.24 9.10 15.76
C THR A 69 -0.39 7.90 15.05
N GLN A 70 0.44 6.96 14.59
CA GLN A 70 -0.03 5.71 14.02
C GLN A 70 -0.94 4.93 14.97
N GLN A 71 -0.61 4.90 16.27
CA GLN A 71 -1.42 4.21 17.28
C GLN A 71 -2.83 4.81 17.37
N LEU A 72 -2.96 6.14 17.32
CA LEU A 72 -4.25 6.81 17.34
C LEU A 72 -5.08 6.51 16.08
N LEU A 73 -4.43 6.50 14.90
CA LEU A 73 -5.07 6.17 13.62
C LEU A 73 -5.56 4.71 13.58
N GLN A 74 -4.73 3.78 14.06
CA GLN A 74 -5.05 2.35 14.11
C GLN A 74 -6.19 2.08 15.08
N ALA A 75 -6.12 2.66 16.28
CA ALA A 75 -7.14 2.50 17.30
C ALA A 75 -8.44 3.28 16.98
N ARG A 76 -8.47 4.03 15.87
CA ARG A 76 -9.57 4.95 15.51
C ARG A 76 -9.91 5.91 16.66
N LEU A 77 -8.92 6.25 17.47
CA LEU A 77 -9.07 7.12 18.65
C LEU A 77 -8.94 8.59 18.32
N THR A 78 -8.87 8.93 17.04
CA THR A 78 -8.61 10.28 16.58
C THR A 78 -9.77 11.24 16.86
N ALA A 79 -10.99 10.72 17.09
CA ALA A 79 -12.24 11.46 17.34
C ALA A 79 -12.57 12.62 16.37
N ASP A 80 -11.70 12.90 15.39
CA ASP A 80 -11.82 13.95 14.40
C ASP A 80 -12.62 13.42 13.19
N PRO A 81 -13.85 13.93 12.98
CA PRO A 81 -14.71 13.49 11.88
C PRO A 81 -14.12 13.82 10.50
N VAL A 82 -13.21 14.80 10.41
CA VAL A 82 -12.52 15.14 9.17
C VAL A 82 -11.58 14.00 8.77
N LEU A 83 -10.80 13.50 9.72
CA LEU A 83 -9.83 12.45 9.47
C LEU A 83 -10.51 11.11 9.17
N GLU A 84 -11.58 10.77 9.89
CA GLU A 84 -12.39 9.58 9.59
C GLU A 84 -12.92 9.61 8.16
N PHE A 85 -13.44 10.76 7.72
CA PHE A 85 -13.88 10.95 6.35
C PHE A 85 -12.75 10.76 5.33
N ILE A 86 -11.56 11.33 5.58
CA ILE A 86 -10.40 11.17 4.69
C ILE A 86 -9.97 9.70 4.60
N LEU A 87 -9.90 8.98 5.73
CA LEU A 87 -9.54 7.56 5.78
C LEU A 87 -10.55 6.64 5.10
N GLN A 88 -11.82 7.07 4.99
CA GLN A 88 -12.86 6.36 4.25
C GLN A 88 -12.81 6.66 2.74
N LYS A 89 -12.48 7.90 2.37
CA LYS A 89 -12.54 8.38 0.98
C LYS A 89 -11.26 8.23 0.20
N SER A 90 -10.12 8.02 0.87
CA SER A 90 -8.83 7.86 0.22
C SER A 90 -8.28 6.44 0.39
N PRO A 91 -7.74 5.80 -0.67
CA PRO A 91 -7.13 4.48 -0.56
C PRO A 91 -5.84 4.51 0.26
N THR A 92 -5.13 5.65 0.28
CA THR A 92 -3.87 5.85 1.00
C THR A 92 -3.83 7.24 1.63
N LEU A 93 -3.22 7.37 2.81
CA LEU A 93 -2.95 8.63 3.48
C LEU A 93 -1.44 8.79 3.71
N TRP A 94 -0.85 9.79 3.07
CA TRP A 94 0.54 10.18 3.30
C TRP A 94 0.60 11.19 4.43
N ILE A 95 1.44 10.95 5.42
CA ILE A 95 1.53 11.76 6.62
C ILE A 95 2.94 12.35 6.68
N LEU A 96 3.05 13.63 6.34
CA LEU A 96 4.28 14.40 6.44
C LEU A 96 4.30 15.02 7.85
N GLN A 97 5.16 14.56 8.74
CA GLN A 97 5.14 14.99 10.14
C GLN A 97 6.54 15.18 10.72
N GLU A 98 6.62 15.89 11.84
CA GLU A 98 7.87 16.10 12.57
C GLU A 98 8.56 14.76 12.88
N PRO A 99 9.90 14.67 12.77
CA PRO A 99 10.63 13.42 12.98
C PRO A 99 10.33 12.73 14.32
N ALA A 100 10.10 13.51 15.38
CA ALA A 100 9.78 13.00 16.72
C ALA A 100 8.44 12.25 16.80
N HIS A 101 7.51 12.50 15.86
CA HIS A 101 6.20 11.86 15.81
C HIS A 101 6.14 10.71 14.80
N VAL A 102 7.23 10.45 14.07
CA VAL A 102 7.34 9.29 13.19
C VAL A 102 7.29 8.01 14.04
N PRO A 103 6.33 7.10 13.77
CA PRO A 103 6.20 5.87 14.54
C PRO A 103 7.47 5.05 14.47
N ALA A 104 7.80 4.39 15.58
CA ALA A 104 8.77 3.31 15.56
C ALA A 104 8.26 2.16 14.67
N GLU A 105 9.19 1.39 14.11
CA GLU A 105 8.89 0.19 13.35
C GLU A 105 8.18 -0.82 14.27
N THR A 106 6.94 -1.18 13.93
CA THR A 106 6.08 -2.07 14.71
C THR A 106 5.32 -3.00 13.78
N ASP A 107 5.02 -4.22 14.26
CA ASP A 107 4.45 -5.29 13.45
C ASP A 107 3.04 -4.97 12.89
N ASP A 108 2.35 -3.94 13.38
CA ASP A 108 0.94 -3.66 13.05
C ASP A 108 0.70 -2.48 12.09
N CYS A 109 1.73 -1.95 11.42
CA CYS A 109 1.58 -0.82 10.49
C CYS A 109 0.43 -1.01 9.47
N ASP A 110 -0.53 -0.08 9.43
CA ASP A 110 -1.64 -0.07 8.46
C ASP A 110 -1.04 0.24 7.07
N PRO A 111 -1.21 -0.66 6.08
CA PRO A 111 -0.62 -0.52 4.75
C PRO A 111 -1.08 0.72 3.99
N ARG A 112 -2.20 1.33 4.40
CA ARG A 112 -2.73 2.56 3.78
C ARG A 112 -2.07 3.82 4.31
N LEU A 113 -1.24 3.72 5.35
CA LEU A 113 -0.55 4.87 5.95
C LEU A 113 0.90 4.91 5.49
N ILE A 114 1.33 6.07 5.00
CA ILE A 114 2.71 6.29 4.55
C ILE A 114 3.27 7.50 5.28
N PHE A 115 4.23 7.27 6.18
CA PHE A 115 4.85 8.35 6.94
C PHE A 115 6.09 8.89 6.23
N ARG A 116 6.29 10.21 6.32
CA ARG A 116 7.48 10.93 5.86
C ARG A 116 7.86 11.96 6.91
N ALA A 117 9.11 11.90 7.35
CA ALA A 117 9.66 12.91 8.25
C ALA A 117 9.80 14.25 7.52
N LEU A 118 9.23 15.31 8.09
CA LEU A 118 9.47 16.69 7.66
C LEU A 118 10.93 17.06 7.94
N PRO A 119 11.55 17.90 7.11
CA PRO A 119 12.88 18.42 7.39
C PRO A 119 12.85 19.34 8.60
N THR A 120 13.91 19.30 9.42
CA THR A 120 14.04 20.13 10.63
C THR A 120 14.44 21.57 10.32
N GLN A 121 14.97 21.84 9.13
CA GLN A 121 15.43 23.16 8.71
C GLN A 121 14.46 23.81 7.72
N PRO A 122 13.96 25.04 7.97
CA PRO A 122 12.98 25.69 7.12
C PRO A 122 13.38 25.83 5.64
N GLN A 123 14.66 26.08 5.38
CA GLN A 123 15.23 26.21 4.04
C GLN A 123 15.13 24.95 3.17
N GLN A 124 14.87 23.78 3.78
CA GLN A 124 14.76 22.51 3.07
C GLN A 124 13.31 22.17 2.67
N PHE A 125 12.31 22.90 3.15
CA PHE A 125 10.90 22.57 2.91
C PHE A 125 10.52 22.59 1.43
N SER A 126 10.97 23.58 0.66
CA SER A 126 10.60 23.67 -0.76
C SER A 126 11.12 22.46 -1.55
N THR A 127 12.40 22.12 -1.40
CA THR A 127 13.00 20.92 -2.04
C THR A 127 12.32 19.64 -1.56
N PHE A 128 11.97 19.56 -0.28
CA PHE A 128 11.22 18.42 0.27
C PHE A 128 9.83 18.30 -0.36
N TYR A 129 9.05 19.37 -0.46
CA TYR A 129 7.73 19.34 -1.08
C TYR A 129 7.79 19.02 -2.57
N GLN A 130 8.81 19.48 -3.29
CA GLN A 130 9.06 19.07 -4.68
C GLN A 130 9.31 17.56 -4.78
N LYS A 131 10.10 16.99 -3.86
CA LYS A 131 10.34 15.55 -3.77
C LYS A 131 9.04 14.79 -3.48
N ILE A 132 8.26 15.22 -2.50
CA ILE A 132 6.97 14.60 -2.15
C ILE A 132 6.01 14.66 -3.35
N PHE A 133 5.92 15.81 -4.01
CA PHE A 133 5.13 15.98 -5.23
C PHE A 133 5.56 15.01 -6.33
N ALA A 134 6.86 14.86 -6.58
CA ALA A 134 7.38 13.91 -7.58
C ALA A 134 7.04 12.45 -7.20
N GLU A 135 7.21 12.06 -5.94
CA GLU A 135 6.85 10.72 -5.45
C GLU A 135 5.35 10.45 -5.61
N CYS A 136 4.50 11.39 -5.19
CA CYS A 136 3.05 11.26 -5.24
C CYS A 136 2.52 11.23 -6.67
N THR A 137 3.07 12.06 -7.57
CA THR A 137 2.66 12.05 -8.99
C THR A 137 3.09 10.76 -9.70
N ALA A 138 4.28 10.24 -9.41
CA ALA A 138 4.71 8.94 -9.89
C ALA A 138 3.79 7.82 -9.37
N TRP A 139 3.43 7.87 -8.09
CA TRP A 139 2.48 6.95 -7.47
C TRP A 139 1.09 7.01 -8.14
N LEU A 140 0.53 8.22 -8.32
CA LEU A 140 -0.75 8.45 -9.00
C LEU A 140 -0.73 7.94 -10.44
N ALA A 141 0.35 8.20 -11.17
CA ALA A 141 0.51 7.73 -12.55
C ALA A 141 0.55 6.19 -12.61
N ASN A 142 1.23 5.55 -11.67
CA ASN A 142 1.26 4.09 -11.56
C ASN A 142 -0.12 3.54 -11.19
N HIS A 143 -0.78 4.11 -10.19
CA HIS A 143 -2.13 3.71 -9.77
C HIS A 143 -3.12 3.71 -10.95
N ARG A 144 -3.08 4.75 -11.80
CA ARG A 144 -3.92 4.82 -13.02
C ARG A 144 -3.57 3.76 -14.06
N LYS A 145 -2.28 3.45 -14.26
CA LYS A 145 -1.85 2.36 -15.15
C LYS A 145 -2.30 0.98 -14.63
N ASN A 146 -2.27 0.82 -13.31
CA ASN A 146 -2.59 -0.42 -12.63
C ASN A 146 -4.08 -0.73 -12.55
N GLY A 147 -4.98 0.23 -12.82
CA GLY A 147 -6.42 0.00 -12.77
C GLY A 147 -6.93 -1.11 -13.73
N LYS A 148 -6.08 -1.58 -14.66
CA LYS A 148 -6.35 -2.73 -15.54
C LYS A 148 -5.73 -4.04 -15.06
N LYS A 149 -4.91 -3.98 -14.01
CA LYS A 149 -4.21 -5.11 -13.42
C LYS A 149 -5.07 -5.72 -12.34
N SER A 150 -4.97 -7.04 -12.21
CA SER A 150 -5.72 -7.77 -11.21
C SER A 150 -4.87 -8.78 -10.45
N PHE A 151 -5.26 -9.09 -9.22
CA PHE A 151 -4.64 -10.11 -8.39
C PHE A 151 -5.66 -11.14 -7.91
N TRP A 152 -5.22 -12.40 -7.83
CA TRP A 152 -5.94 -13.48 -7.17
C TRP A 152 -5.11 -13.91 -5.96
N LEU A 153 -5.72 -13.80 -4.77
CA LEU A 153 -5.10 -14.21 -3.52
C LEU A 153 -5.80 -15.47 -3.01
N ASP A 154 -5.08 -16.58 -3.10
CA ASP A 154 -5.50 -17.86 -2.60
C ASP A 154 -4.86 -18.15 -1.25
N TYR A 155 -5.69 -18.54 -0.29
CA TYR A 155 -5.26 -18.95 1.04
C TYR A 155 -6.04 -20.21 1.42
N GLN A 156 -5.49 -21.35 1.03
CA GLN A 156 -6.04 -22.66 1.37
C GLN A 156 -5.19 -23.33 2.43
N ILE A 157 -5.79 -23.53 3.59
CA ILE A 157 -5.22 -24.38 4.64
C ILE A 157 -5.53 -25.83 4.25
N PRO A 158 -4.57 -26.78 4.36
CA PRO A 158 -4.84 -28.20 4.17
C PRO A 158 -6.05 -28.64 5.00
N GLU A 159 -6.98 -29.39 4.40
CA GLU A 159 -8.26 -29.79 5.02
C GLU A 159 -8.06 -30.40 6.41
N GLN A 160 -7.00 -31.20 6.56
CA GLN A 160 -6.67 -31.88 7.81
C GLN A 160 -6.28 -30.92 8.95
N LEU A 161 -5.82 -29.70 8.63
CA LEU A 161 -5.40 -28.69 9.59
C LEU A 161 -6.47 -27.62 9.86
N LYS A 162 -7.54 -27.56 9.04
CA LYS A 162 -8.63 -26.58 9.21
C LYS A 162 -9.34 -26.70 10.55
N THR A 163 -9.38 -27.89 11.16
CA THR A 163 -10.00 -28.10 12.48
C THR A 163 -9.22 -27.42 13.61
N ILE A 164 -7.92 -27.18 13.43
CA ILE A 164 -7.00 -26.67 14.45
C ILE A 164 -6.70 -25.18 14.22
N ALA A 165 -6.58 -24.77 12.96
CA ALA A 165 -6.31 -23.39 12.57
C ALA A 165 -7.27 -22.99 11.45
N ASN A 166 -8.46 -22.51 11.80
CA ASN A 166 -9.45 -22.01 10.81
C ASN A 166 -9.46 -20.48 10.70
N LEU A 167 -8.63 -19.78 11.48
CA LEU A 167 -8.61 -18.33 11.46
C LEU A 167 -7.66 -17.83 10.38
N ARG A 168 -8.20 -17.01 9.49
CA ARG A 168 -7.41 -16.32 8.47
C ARG A 168 -6.43 -15.36 9.15
N PRO A 169 -5.11 -15.46 8.88
CA PRO A 169 -4.12 -14.55 9.45
C PRO A 169 -4.40 -13.07 9.12
N SER A 170 -4.18 -12.19 10.10
CA SER A 170 -4.39 -10.73 9.94
C SER A 170 -3.51 -10.11 8.85
N TRP A 171 -2.31 -10.66 8.62
CA TRP A 171 -1.40 -10.17 7.60
C TRP A 171 -1.96 -10.28 6.18
N LEU A 172 -2.84 -11.26 5.91
CA LEU A 172 -3.46 -11.41 4.59
C LEU A 172 -4.35 -10.21 4.25
N ALA A 173 -5.12 -9.74 5.23
CA ALA A 173 -5.93 -8.54 5.05
C ALA A 173 -5.05 -7.30 4.82
N ARG A 174 -3.89 -7.23 5.50
CA ARG A 174 -2.91 -6.15 5.28
C ARG A 174 -2.32 -6.21 3.88
N PHE A 175 -1.98 -7.39 3.38
CA PHE A 175 -1.42 -7.53 2.05
C PHE A 175 -2.47 -7.25 0.95
N ASP A 176 -3.70 -7.76 1.12
CA ASP A 176 -4.83 -7.47 0.24
C ASP A 176 -5.09 -5.95 0.14
N HIS A 177 -5.16 -5.25 1.29
CA HIS A 177 -5.30 -3.80 1.32
C HIS A 177 -4.12 -3.07 0.68
N ALA A 178 -2.89 -3.56 0.85
CA ALA A 178 -1.71 -2.96 0.23
C ALA A 178 -1.73 -3.05 -1.31
N LEU A 179 -2.18 -4.19 -1.85
CA LEU A 179 -2.34 -4.39 -3.30
C LEU A 179 -3.44 -3.49 -3.88
N GLN A 180 -4.58 -3.42 -3.20
CA GLN A 180 -5.67 -2.54 -3.58
C GLN A 180 -5.27 -1.07 -3.51
N ALA A 181 -4.53 -0.65 -2.48
CA ALA A 181 -4.00 0.69 -2.35
C ALA A 181 -3.04 1.04 -3.50
N CYS A 182 -2.35 0.05 -4.09
CA CYS A 182 -1.52 0.25 -5.28
C CYS A 182 -2.32 0.30 -6.60
N GLY A 183 -3.66 0.23 -6.54
CA GLY A 183 -4.55 0.30 -7.69
C GLY A 183 -4.75 -1.03 -8.42
N ILE A 184 -4.35 -2.16 -7.81
CA ILE A 184 -4.58 -3.50 -8.39
C ILE A 184 -5.92 -4.02 -7.89
N SER A 185 -6.79 -4.40 -8.82
CA SER A 185 -8.12 -4.92 -8.51
C SER A 185 -8.07 -6.41 -8.14
N ARG A 186 -9.04 -6.89 -7.35
CA ARG A 186 -9.15 -8.33 -7.10
C ARG A 186 -9.82 -8.99 -8.31
N ALA A 187 -9.21 -10.06 -8.82
CA ALA A 187 -9.76 -10.85 -9.90
C ALA A 187 -10.93 -11.72 -9.41
N GLU A 188 -11.90 -11.98 -10.29
CA GLU A 188 -13.01 -12.93 -10.03
C GLU A 188 -12.56 -14.39 -10.16
N SER A 189 -11.53 -14.63 -10.97
CA SER A 189 -10.97 -15.96 -11.23
C SER A 189 -9.43 -15.90 -11.27
N SER A 190 -8.78 -17.04 -10.97
CA SER A 190 -7.32 -17.17 -11.10
C SER A 190 -6.85 -17.00 -12.56
N GLY A 191 -7.64 -17.48 -13.53
CA GLY A 191 -7.28 -17.42 -14.95
C GLY A 191 -7.15 -16.01 -15.52
N ASP A 192 -7.83 -15.04 -14.93
CA ASP A 192 -7.81 -13.66 -15.38
C ASP A 192 -6.77 -12.78 -14.68
N ALA A 193 -6.13 -13.28 -13.62
CA ALA A 193 -5.25 -12.48 -12.77
C ALA A 193 -3.88 -12.20 -13.42
N ASP A 194 -3.37 -10.98 -13.25
CA ASP A 194 -1.98 -10.62 -13.58
C ASP A 194 -1.02 -11.07 -12.46
N LEU A 195 -1.50 -11.09 -11.22
CA LEU A 195 -0.80 -11.57 -10.03
C LEU A 195 -1.52 -12.79 -9.45
N LEU A 196 -0.80 -13.89 -9.31
CA LEU A 196 -1.28 -15.10 -8.63
C LEU A 196 -0.54 -15.23 -7.31
N ILE A 197 -1.28 -15.30 -6.20
CA ILE A 197 -0.71 -15.25 -4.86
C ILE A 197 -1.16 -16.48 -4.09
N ASP A 198 -0.24 -17.41 -3.87
CA ASP A 198 -0.42 -18.57 -3.02
C ASP A 198 0.09 -18.21 -1.62
N ALA A 199 -0.84 -17.95 -0.70
CA ALA A 199 -0.55 -17.24 0.54
C ALA A 199 -0.38 -18.16 1.76
N TYR A 200 -0.52 -19.48 1.60
CA TYR A 200 -0.36 -20.44 2.69
C TYR A 200 1.12 -20.76 2.93
N ASP A 201 1.64 -20.34 4.09
CA ASP A 201 3.02 -20.53 4.53
C ASP A 201 3.14 -21.47 5.75
N GLY A 202 2.10 -22.27 6.02
CA GLY A 202 2.05 -23.18 7.16
C GLY A 202 2.56 -24.59 6.84
N PRO A 203 2.62 -25.46 7.87
CA PRO A 203 2.98 -26.87 7.69
C PRO A 203 1.88 -27.64 6.95
N GLN A 204 2.23 -28.79 6.40
CA GLN A 204 1.31 -29.76 5.83
C GLN A 204 1.44 -31.09 6.59
N LEU A 205 0.51 -32.03 6.36
CA LEU A 205 0.66 -33.39 6.86
C LEU A 205 1.30 -34.26 5.79
N ASP A 206 2.36 -34.98 6.15
CA ASP A 206 2.91 -36.04 5.32
C ASP A 206 2.03 -37.31 5.35
N ALA A 207 2.45 -38.34 4.61
CA ALA A 207 1.76 -39.63 4.57
C ALA A 207 1.64 -40.31 5.95
N ASP A 208 2.49 -39.95 6.91
CA ASP A 208 2.52 -40.49 8.28
C ASP A 208 1.75 -39.58 9.28
N ASN A 209 0.99 -38.59 8.79
CA ASN A 209 0.28 -37.57 9.58
C ASN A 209 1.19 -36.73 10.48
N ARG A 210 2.43 -36.49 10.07
CA ARG A 210 3.37 -35.60 10.75
C ARG A 210 3.33 -34.21 10.13
N LEU A 211 3.45 -33.19 10.97
CA LEU A 211 3.61 -31.81 10.51
C LEU A 211 4.98 -31.65 9.84
N VAL A 212 4.97 -31.31 8.56
CA VAL A 212 6.16 -31.08 7.74
C VAL A 212 6.03 -29.76 6.98
N PHE A 213 7.15 -29.10 6.72
CA PHE A 213 7.21 -27.96 5.82
C PHE A 213 7.75 -28.45 4.48
N SER A 214 6.96 -28.27 3.43
CA SER A 214 7.27 -28.73 2.07
C SER A 214 7.53 -27.56 1.14
N GLU A 215 8.37 -27.77 0.12
CA GLU A 215 8.50 -26.82 -0.98
C GLU A 215 7.12 -26.65 -1.64
N PRO A 216 6.68 -25.42 -1.89
CA PRO A 216 5.41 -25.20 -2.55
C PRO A 216 5.38 -25.83 -3.93
N GLU A 217 4.29 -26.56 -4.19
CA GLU A 217 4.01 -27.12 -5.50
C GLU A 217 3.91 -26.00 -6.55
N LEU A 218 4.34 -26.31 -7.76
CA LEU A 218 4.21 -25.39 -8.87
C LEU A 218 2.72 -25.28 -9.24
N PRO A 219 2.14 -24.06 -9.28
CA PRO A 219 0.77 -23.91 -9.75
C PRO A 219 0.65 -24.45 -11.18
N SER A 220 -0.37 -25.26 -11.41
CA SER A 220 -0.56 -25.91 -12.71
C SER A 220 -0.76 -24.85 -13.79
N ARG A 221 0.13 -24.82 -14.80
CA ARG A 221 0.15 -23.82 -15.89
C ARG A 221 -1.10 -23.83 -16.77
N THR A 222 -1.95 -24.85 -16.63
CA THR A 222 -3.15 -25.06 -17.43
C THR A 222 -4.27 -24.07 -17.12
N GLU A 223 -4.23 -23.38 -15.98
CA GLU A 223 -5.31 -22.49 -15.53
C GLU A 223 -4.93 -21.00 -15.47
N SER A 224 -3.67 -20.63 -15.75
CA SER A 224 -3.18 -19.27 -15.59
C SER A 224 -2.74 -18.59 -16.89
N LYS A 225 -2.83 -17.25 -16.93
CA LYS A 225 -2.18 -16.44 -17.96
C LYS A 225 -0.69 -16.74 -18.00
N THR A 226 -0.15 -17.02 -19.19
CA THR A 226 1.27 -17.34 -19.39
C THR A 226 2.23 -16.23 -18.92
N SER A 227 1.74 -14.99 -18.85
CA SER A 227 2.47 -13.81 -18.38
C SER A 227 2.21 -13.43 -16.93
N ALA A 228 1.40 -14.20 -16.19
CA ALA A 228 1.11 -13.91 -14.79
C ALA A 228 2.39 -14.00 -13.94
N LEU A 229 2.51 -13.10 -12.97
CA LEU A 229 3.55 -13.16 -11.96
C LEU A 229 3.01 -13.95 -10.77
N HIS A 230 3.66 -15.06 -10.47
CA HIS A 230 3.31 -15.94 -9.36
C HIS A 230 4.09 -15.56 -8.11
N ILE A 231 3.40 -15.43 -6.99
CA ILE A 231 3.95 -15.09 -5.69
C ILE A 231 3.56 -16.21 -4.75
N ILE A 232 4.54 -16.89 -4.18
CA ILE A 232 4.30 -18.01 -3.29
C ILE A 232 4.89 -17.68 -1.93
N PHE A 233 4.02 -17.60 -0.93
CA PHE A 233 4.44 -17.49 0.45
C PHE A 233 4.96 -18.85 0.91
N VAL A 234 6.15 -18.86 1.51
CA VAL A 234 6.80 -20.08 1.96
C VAL A 234 7.12 -19.97 3.45
N ALA A 235 7.07 -21.12 4.12
CA ALA A 235 7.32 -21.21 5.54
C ALA A 235 8.74 -20.72 5.90
N PRO A 236 8.92 -20.03 7.04
CA PRO A 236 10.23 -19.54 7.47
C PRO A 236 11.22 -20.68 7.79
N GLU A 237 10.74 -21.90 8.03
CA GLU A 237 11.54 -23.10 8.29
C GLU A 237 12.26 -23.63 7.03
N LEU A 238 11.84 -23.20 5.84
CA LEU A 238 12.49 -23.59 4.59
C LEU A 238 13.69 -22.68 4.29
N ASN A 239 14.76 -23.22 3.71
CA ASN A 239 15.86 -22.40 3.23
C ASN A 239 15.52 -21.83 1.84
N LEU A 240 15.23 -20.53 1.77
CA LEU A 240 14.86 -19.83 0.54
C LEU A 240 15.91 -19.93 -0.56
N GLU A 241 17.20 -20.07 -0.22
CA GLU A 241 18.30 -20.21 -1.18
C GLU A 241 18.25 -21.55 -1.94
N LEU A 242 17.62 -22.57 -1.35
CA LEU A 242 17.50 -23.91 -1.93
C LEU A 242 16.24 -24.05 -2.80
N LEU A 243 15.35 -23.06 -2.79
CA LEU A 243 14.09 -23.10 -3.51
C LEU A 243 14.20 -22.44 -4.90
N THR A 244 13.44 -22.95 -5.87
CA THR A 244 13.55 -22.46 -7.25
C THR A 244 12.67 -21.24 -7.49
N ALA A 245 13.24 -20.04 -7.36
CA ALA A 245 12.63 -18.78 -7.82
C ALA A 245 12.92 -18.52 -9.32
N GLY A 246 12.23 -17.56 -9.92
CA GLY A 246 12.42 -17.25 -11.35
C GLY A 246 11.84 -15.92 -11.79
N LYS A 247 11.86 -15.66 -13.10
CA LYS A 247 11.41 -14.38 -13.68
C LYS A 247 9.95 -14.03 -13.35
N ASN A 248 9.08 -15.04 -13.40
CA ASN A 248 7.65 -14.94 -13.15
C ASN A 248 7.23 -15.71 -11.89
N ARG A 249 8.19 -16.09 -11.03
CA ARG A 249 7.93 -16.82 -9.78
C ARG A 249 8.76 -16.18 -8.66
N LEU A 250 8.06 -15.50 -7.76
CA LEU A 250 8.62 -14.92 -6.55
C LEU A 250 8.31 -15.84 -5.38
N LEU A 251 9.30 -16.11 -4.54
CA LEU A 251 9.11 -16.80 -3.28
C LEU A 251 9.23 -15.78 -2.14
N VAL A 252 8.28 -15.78 -1.22
CA VAL A 252 8.18 -14.78 -0.16
C VAL A 252 8.17 -15.47 1.20
N GLN A 253 9.18 -15.18 2.02
CA GLN A 253 9.18 -15.55 3.43
C GLN A 253 8.80 -14.35 4.28
N ARG A 254 7.84 -14.55 5.17
CA ARG A 254 7.52 -13.57 6.20
C ARG A 254 8.48 -13.73 7.35
N GLN A 255 9.07 -12.62 7.77
CA GLN A 255 9.84 -12.48 8.99
C GLN A 255 9.18 -11.37 9.83
N ASN A 256 9.53 -11.26 11.11
CA ASN A 256 9.03 -10.16 11.93
C ASN A 256 9.46 -8.83 11.28
N ASN A 257 8.50 -7.93 11.05
CA ASN A 257 8.70 -6.63 10.40
C ASN A 257 9.41 -6.64 9.02
N SER A 258 9.45 -7.77 8.29
CA SER A 258 10.07 -7.79 6.95
C SER A 258 9.60 -8.93 6.07
N LEU A 259 9.77 -8.77 4.75
CA LEU A 259 9.59 -9.82 3.76
C LEU A 259 10.93 -10.14 3.10
N HIS A 260 11.29 -11.41 3.06
CA HIS A 260 12.42 -11.92 2.29
C HIS A 260 11.88 -12.46 0.98
N VAL A 261 12.24 -11.81 -0.13
CA VAL A 261 11.70 -12.10 -1.46
C VAL A 261 12.83 -12.64 -2.33
N ALA A 262 12.68 -13.89 -2.79
CA ALA A 262 13.58 -14.49 -3.77
C ALA A 262 13.01 -14.40 -5.19
N ASP A 263 13.86 -14.03 -6.12
CA ASP A 263 13.58 -14.00 -7.55
C ASP A 263 14.80 -14.42 -8.37
N GLN A 264 14.74 -14.27 -9.70
CA GLN A 264 15.84 -14.64 -10.60
C GLN A 264 17.18 -13.93 -10.33
N HIS A 265 17.18 -12.82 -9.58
CA HIS A 265 18.36 -12.03 -9.25
C HIS A 265 18.88 -12.29 -7.83
N GLY A 266 18.24 -13.20 -7.08
CA GLY A 266 18.60 -13.54 -5.71
C GLY A 266 17.57 -13.08 -4.69
N ILE A 267 17.98 -13.05 -3.42
CA ILE A 267 17.12 -12.73 -2.28
C ILE A 267 17.26 -11.25 -1.92
N ARG A 268 16.12 -10.59 -1.73
CA ARG A 268 16.02 -9.20 -1.27
C ARG A 268 15.22 -9.13 0.01
N VAL A 269 15.66 -8.26 0.94
CA VAL A 269 14.91 -7.97 2.16
C VAL A 269 14.11 -6.69 1.98
N ILE A 270 12.81 -6.76 2.30
CA ILE A 270 11.89 -5.63 2.30
C ILE A 270 11.45 -5.41 3.75
N PRO A 271 12.15 -4.56 4.51
CA PRO A 271 11.79 -4.26 5.89
C PRO A 271 10.62 -3.26 5.96
N ASP A 272 9.93 -3.27 7.10
CA ASP A 272 9.18 -2.11 7.57
C ASP A 272 10.15 -0.95 7.76
N VAL A 273 9.82 0.24 7.28
CA VAL A 273 10.70 1.41 7.40
C VAL A 273 9.87 2.62 7.78
N THR A 274 10.23 3.27 8.90
CA THR A 274 9.62 4.55 9.32
C THR A 274 8.08 4.53 9.29
N GLY A 275 7.46 3.48 9.85
CA GLY A 275 5.99 3.33 9.88
C GLY A 275 5.33 2.91 8.56
N GLN A 276 6.09 2.69 7.47
CA GLN A 276 5.58 2.07 6.25
C GLN A 276 5.79 0.56 6.29
N CYS A 277 4.70 -0.21 6.23
CA CYS A 277 4.77 -1.67 6.28
C CYS A 277 5.42 -2.28 5.03
N CYS A 278 6.09 -3.42 5.21
CA CYS A 278 6.74 -4.22 4.18
C CYS A 278 5.78 -4.64 3.06
N TYR A 279 4.51 -4.92 3.39
CA TYR A 279 3.48 -5.27 2.39
C TYR A 279 3.17 -4.12 1.43
N ALA A 280 3.12 -2.87 1.90
CA ALA A 280 2.93 -1.70 1.05
C ALA A 280 4.13 -1.48 0.13
N ARG A 281 5.35 -1.64 0.67
CA ARG A 281 6.58 -1.54 -0.12
C ARG A 281 6.67 -2.65 -1.17
N PHE A 282 6.37 -3.88 -0.77
CA PHE A 282 6.37 -5.03 -1.67
C PHE A 282 5.32 -4.87 -2.78
N SER A 283 4.09 -4.46 -2.45
CA SER A 283 3.03 -4.19 -3.43
C SER A 283 3.46 -3.14 -4.46
N SER A 284 4.13 -2.06 -4.01
CA SER A 284 4.69 -1.06 -4.92
C SER A 284 5.79 -1.63 -5.84
N GLN A 285 6.61 -2.57 -5.38
CA GLN A 285 7.62 -3.23 -6.22
C GLN A 285 6.98 -4.17 -7.24
N LEU A 286 5.96 -4.94 -6.83
CA LEU A 286 5.20 -5.83 -7.71
C LEU A 286 4.56 -5.06 -8.86
N VAL A 287 3.95 -3.92 -8.57
CA VAL A 287 3.42 -3.00 -9.57
C VAL A 287 4.47 -2.60 -10.60
N ASN A 288 5.66 -2.21 -10.14
CA ASN A 288 6.73 -1.80 -11.05
C ASN A 288 7.16 -2.97 -11.94
N GLN A 289 7.24 -4.17 -11.39
CA GLN A 289 7.55 -5.38 -12.17
C GLN A 289 6.47 -5.69 -13.20
N LEU A 290 5.18 -5.59 -12.86
CA LEU A 290 4.08 -5.77 -13.82
C LEU A 290 4.09 -4.74 -14.95
N ASN A 291 4.40 -3.49 -14.62
CA ASN A 291 4.47 -2.40 -15.59
C ASN A 291 5.67 -2.54 -16.53
N CYS A 292 6.81 -3.06 -16.05
CA CYS A 292 7.97 -3.37 -16.87
C CYS A 292 7.81 -4.65 -17.70
N ALA A 293 7.06 -5.64 -17.20
CA ALA A 293 6.85 -6.93 -17.85
C ALA A 293 5.83 -6.89 -19.00
N THR A 294 5.08 -5.79 -19.14
CA THR A 294 4.15 -5.62 -20.27
C THR A 294 4.99 -5.31 -21.52
N PRO A 295 5.09 -6.23 -22.51
CA PRO A 295 5.78 -5.91 -23.74
C PRO A 295 5.03 -4.77 -24.40
N GLY A 296 5.75 -3.74 -24.83
CA GLY A 296 5.21 -2.72 -25.69
C GLY A 296 4.42 -3.37 -26.82
N ARG A 297 3.27 -2.77 -27.14
CA ARG A 297 2.53 -2.96 -28.38
C ARG A 297 3.50 -3.40 -29.47
N THR A 298 3.35 -4.63 -29.94
CA THR A 298 3.82 -5.00 -31.26
C THR A 298 3.32 -3.90 -32.20
N HIS A 299 4.26 -3.16 -32.78
CA HIS A 299 4.01 -2.44 -34.01
C HIS A 299 3.55 -3.49 -35.03
N GLN A 300 2.24 -3.68 -35.13
CA GLN A 300 1.63 -4.28 -36.30
C GLN A 300 1.49 -3.14 -37.31
N THR A 301 2.45 -3.15 -38.24
CA THR A 301 2.42 -2.68 -39.64
C THR A 301 1.54 -1.49 -39.97
#